data_AF-A0A9W9YIU9-F1
#
_entry.id   AF-A0A9W9YIU9-F1
#
_cell.length_a   1.000
_cell.length_b   1.000
_cell.length_c   1.000
_cell.angle_alpha   90.00
_cell.angle_beta   90.00
_cell.angle_gamma   90.00
#
_symmetry.space_group_name_H-M   'P 1'
#
loop_
_entity.id
_entity.type
_entity.pdbx_description
1 polymer ?
#
loop_
_entity_poly.entity_id
_entity_poly.type
_entity_poly.pdbx_seq_one_letter_code
_entity_poly.pdbx_strand_id
1 'polypeptide(L)'
;MARNKQKMVTDKDKLKGIRKNARRRWRNKKAIKKALKNVVDAAKPSNEEEHSSKAEVRNKATMIIHLGDHRCLPLLFGVVTRSEPFLLVTQFHGEKDKSVTLSRAMRKAELSKKSWLLILKGIINGLSHIHKRAILHNDLKANNVVLEKEKESLS
;
A
#
# COMPACT_ATOMS: atom_id res chain seq x y z
N MET A 1 27.47 -35.40 -11.22
CA MET A 1 27.13 -34.05 -11.74
C MET A 1 25.62 -33.92 -11.86
N ALA A 2 24.97 -33.12 -11.00
CA ALA A 2 23.51 -32.95 -11.02
C ALA A 2 23.11 -31.87 -12.04
N ARG A 3 22.48 -32.26 -13.15
CA ARG A 3 21.93 -31.35 -14.16
C ARG A 3 20.69 -30.66 -13.58
N ASN A 4 20.81 -29.35 -13.32
CA ASN A 4 19.70 -28.48 -12.92
C ASN A 4 18.70 -28.35 -14.10
N LYS A 5 17.63 -29.14 -14.09
CA LYS A 5 16.57 -29.09 -15.11
C LYS A 5 15.65 -27.91 -14.80
N GLN A 6 15.92 -26.74 -15.37
CA GLN A 6 14.92 -25.67 -15.47
C GLN A 6 13.70 -26.21 -16.23
N LYS A 7 12.60 -26.48 -15.51
CA LYS A 7 11.32 -26.82 -16.13
C LYS A 7 10.86 -25.61 -16.97
N MET A 8 10.91 -25.73 -18.29
CA MET A 8 10.29 -24.76 -19.19
C MET A 8 8.79 -24.74 -18.92
N VAL A 9 8.26 -23.59 -18.52
CA VAL A 9 6.83 -23.35 -18.36
C VAL A 9 6.23 -23.29 -19.77
N THR A 10 5.57 -24.36 -20.22
CA THR A 10 4.99 -24.50 -21.58
C THR A 10 3.57 -23.94 -21.71
N ASP A 11 2.98 -23.53 -20.59
CA ASP A 11 1.59 -23.07 -20.51
C ASP A 11 1.49 -21.56 -20.83
N LYS A 12 0.93 -21.24 -22.00
CA LYS A 12 0.82 -19.87 -22.53
C LYS A 12 0.10 -18.93 -21.56
N ASP A 13 -0.88 -19.39 -20.81
CA ASP A 13 -1.64 -18.54 -19.90
C ASP A 13 -0.90 -18.29 -18.59
N LYS A 14 -0.11 -19.26 -18.11
CA LYS A 14 0.87 -19.02 -17.03
C LYS A 14 1.93 -18.00 -17.45
N LEU A 15 2.45 -18.11 -18.67
CA LEU A 15 3.39 -17.13 -19.24
C LEU A 15 2.79 -15.72 -19.36
N LYS A 16 1.53 -15.59 -19.80
CA LYS A 16 0.81 -14.30 -19.82
C LYS A 16 0.65 -13.74 -18.40
N GLY A 17 0.29 -14.56 -17.42
CA GLY A 17 0.18 -14.18 -16.01
C GLY A 17 1.50 -13.65 -15.44
N ILE A 18 2.61 -14.36 -15.69
CA ILE A 18 3.96 -13.95 -15.30
C ILE A 18 4.31 -12.60 -15.93
N ARG A 19 4.07 -12.42 -17.25
CA ARG A 19 4.34 -11.16 -17.95
C ARG A 19 3.49 -10.00 -17.42
N LYS A 20 2.22 -10.24 -17.07
CA LYS A 20 1.33 -9.23 -16.47
C LYS A 20 1.83 -8.80 -15.09
N ASN A 21 2.25 -9.76 -14.26
CA ASN A 21 2.82 -9.48 -12.94
C ASN A 21 4.18 -8.78 -13.01
N ALA A 22 5.05 -9.17 -13.94
CA ALA A 22 6.32 -8.49 -14.17
C ALA A 22 6.10 -7.02 -14.60
N ARG A 23 5.15 -6.75 -15.51
CA ARG A 23 4.78 -5.38 -15.89
C ARG A 23 4.23 -4.57 -14.72
N ARG A 24 3.38 -5.16 -13.88
CA ARG A 24 2.87 -4.51 -12.65
C ARG A 24 4.02 -4.14 -11.72
N ARG A 25 4.94 -5.07 -11.43
CA ARG A 25 6.13 -4.82 -10.60
C ARG A 25 7.01 -3.71 -11.17
N TRP A 26 7.22 -3.68 -12.48
CA TRP A 26 7.98 -2.62 -13.14
C TRP A 26 7.30 -1.25 -13.02
N ARG A 27 5.97 -1.19 -13.23
CA ARG A 27 5.18 0.02 -13.03
C ARG A 27 5.24 0.51 -11.58
N ASN A 28 5.09 -0.39 -10.60
CA ASN A 28 5.22 -0.06 -9.17
C ASN A 28 6.63 0.47 -8.86
N LYS A 29 7.70 -0.20 -9.34
CA LYS A 29 9.09 0.25 -9.16
C LYS A 29 9.32 1.65 -9.74
N LYS A 30 8.74 1.94 -10.92
CA LYS A 30 8.82 3.26 -11.56
C LYS A 30 8.05 4.33 -10.79
N ALA A 31 6.86 3.99 -10.28
CA ALA A 31 6.06 4.87 -9.44
C ALA A 31 6.78 5.21 -8.13
N ILE A 32 7.35 4.20 -7.44
CA ILE A 32 8.16 4.38 -6.22
C ILE A 32 9.37 5.28 -6.51
N LYS A 33 10.10 5.04 -7.61
CA LYS A 33 11.25 5.87 -7.99
C LYS A 33 10.84 7.33 -8.24
N LYS A 34 9.68 7.55 -8.87
CA LYS A 34 9.12 8.89 -9.10
C LYS A 34 8.69 9.55 -7.79
N ALA A 35 8.03 8.82 -6.90
CA ALA A 35 7.63 9.32 -5.59
C ALA A 35 8.84 9.72 -4.74
N LEU A 36 9.89 8.89 -4.72
CA LEU A 36 11.13 9.19 -3.99
C LEU A 36 11.82 10.43 -4.56
N LYS A 37 11.92 10.56 -5.89
CA LYS A 37 12.47 11.76 -6.53
C LYS A 37 11.68 13.02 -6.13
N ASN A 38 10.35 12.95 -6.16
CA ASN A 38 9.50 14.07 -5.78
C ASN A 38 9.67 14.48 -4.29
N VAL A 39 9.88 13.51 -3.39
CA VAL A 39 10.13 13.79 -1.96
C VAL A 39 11.48 14.51 -1.77
N VAL A 40 12.54 14.03 -2.46
CA VAL A 40 13.88 14.64 -2.41
C VAL A 40 13.87 16.04 -3.01
N ASP A 41 13.26 16.23 -4.18
CA ASP A 41 13.15 17.55 -4.83
C ASP A 41 12.37 18.54 -3.95
N ALA A 42 11.42 18.05 -3.16
CA ALA A 42 10.66 18.85 -2.23
C ALA A 42 11.41 19.15 -0.92
N ALA A 43 12.53 18.50 -0.61
CA ALA A 43 13.28 18.69 0.63
C ALA A 43 14.34 19.81 0.58
N LYS A 44 14.40 20.59 -0.51
CA LYS A 44 15.24 21.80 -0.56
C LYS A 44 14.79 22.79 0.53
N PRO A 45 15.73 23.36 1.32
CA PRO A 45 15.39 24.22 2.44
C PRO A 45 14.88 25.57 1.93
N SER A 46 13.66 25.91 2.33
CA SER A 46 13.13 27.28 2.34
C SER A 46 12.66 27.56 3.76
N ASN A 47 13.01 28.74 4.25
CA ASN A 47 12.98 29.14 5.65
C ASN A 47 11.65 28.85 6.36
N GLU A 48 11.82 28.26 7.55
CA GLU A 48 11.11 28.41 8.82
C GLU A 48 9.58 28.70 8.81
N GLU A 49 8.86 27.78 9.44
CA GLU A 49 7.49 27.85 10.02
C GLU A 49 6.25 27.54 9.15
N GLU A 50 6.33 27.37 7.83
CA GLU A 50 5.15 27.12 6.97
C GLU A 50 4.67 25.63 6.89
N HIS A 51 5.22 24.70 7.67
CA HIS A 51 5.42 23.33 7.14
C HIS A 51 5.02 22.11 7.99
N SER A 52 4.09 22.20 8.95
CA SER A 52 3.62 20.99 9.67
C SER A 52 2.89 20.00 8.73
N SER A 53 1.84 20.45 8.04
CA SER A 53 1.02 19.59 7.14
C SER A 53 1.82 19.04 5.95
N LYS A 54 2.71 19.86 5.37
CA LYS A 54 3.59 19.45 4.27
C LYS A 54 4.62 18.42 4.75
N ALA A 55 5.21 18.64 5.92
CA ALA A 55 6.15 17.69 6.53
C ALA A 55 5.44 16.37 6.88
N GLU A 56 4.20 16.41 7.37
CA GLU A 56 3.42 15.20 7.62
C GLU A 56 3.19 14.36 6.36
N VAL A 57 2.78 14.99 5.26
CA VAL A 57 2.57 14.28 3.98
C VAL A 57 3.89 13.66 3.51
N ARG A 58 5.00 14.39 3.63
CA ARG A 58 6.33 13.86 3.29
C ARG A 58 6.74 12.70 4.21
N ASN A 59 6.59 12.83 5.53
CA ASN A 59 6.93 11.78 6.49
C ASN A 59 6.12 10.51 6.23
N LYS A 60 4.80 10.64 6.06
CA LYS A 60 3.92 9.51 5.73
C LYS A 60 4.32 8.85 4.40
N ALA A 61 4.63 9.64 3.37
CA ALA A 61 5.10 9.13 2.09
C ALA A 61 6.44 8.39 2.20
N THR A 62 7.42 8.97 2.90
CA THR A 62 8.73 8.35 3.17
C THR A 62 8.58 7.02 3.88
N MET A 63 7.72 6.94 4.90
CA MET A 63 7.42 5.70 5.62
C MET A 63 6.84 4.63 4.69
N ILE A 64 5.84 4.96 3.87
CA ILE A 64 5.26 4.01 2.92
C ILE A 64 6.30 3.52 1.91
N ILE A 65 7.16 4.41 1.40
CA ILE A 65 8.25 4.05 0.49
C ILE A 65 9.24 3.09 1.15
N HIS A 66 9.64 3.37 2.40
CA HIS A 66 10.59 2.56 3.15
C HIS A 66 10.04 1.16 3.48
N LEU A 67 8.75 1.09 3.81
CA LEU A 67 8.06 -0.18 4.03
C LEU A 67 7.97 -1.02 2.75
N GLY A 68 7.95 -0.39 1.57
CA GLY A 68 7.90 -1.08 0.29
C GLY A 68 6.54 -1.75 0.01
N ASP A 69 6.49 -2.53 -1.07
CA ASP A 69 5.24 -3.14 -1.54
C ASP A 69 4.80 -4.31 -0.64
N HIS A 70 3.58 -4.24 -0.12
CA HIS A 70 2.95 -5.28 0.67
C HIS A 70 1.43 -5.20 0.57
N ARG A 71 0.75 -6.34 0.43
CA ARG A 71 -0.72 -6.41 0.23
C ARG A 71 -1.52 -5.69 1.33
N CYS A 72 -1.03 -5.73 2.57
CA CYS A 72 -1.71 -5.16 3.73
C CYS A 72 -1.20 -3.76 4.10
N LEU A 73 -0.46 -3.09 3.21
CA LEU A 73 -0.02 -1.71 3.38
C LEU A 73 -0.54 -0.82 2.24
N PRO A 74 -0.66 0.50 2.43
CA PRO A 74 -1.09 1.40 1.37
C PRO A 74 -0.13 1.41 0.19
N LEU A 75 -0.67 1.32 -1.03
CA LEU A 75 0.11 1.54 -2.25
C LEU A 75 0.17 3.03 -2.57
N LEU A 76 1.36 3.63 -2.46
CA LEU A 76 1.60 5.04 -2.77
C LEU A 76 1.79 5.27 -4.28
N PHE A 77 1.02 6.21 -4.85
CA PHE A 77 1.22 6.73 -6.20
C PHE A 77 2.06 8.01 -6.23
N GLY A 78 1.91 8.87 -5.21
CA GLY A 78 2.69 10.10 -5.10
C GLY A 78 2.18 11.04 -4.02
N VAL A 79 2.69 12.27 -4.04
CA VAL A 79 2.32 13.36 -3.14
C VAL A 79 2.05 14.64 -3.91
N VAL A 80 1.17 15.48 -3.37
CA VAL A 80 0.96 16.87 -3.80
C VAL A 80 1.53 17.77 -2.71
N THR A 81 2.63 18.45 -3.00
CA THR A 81 3.35 19.30 -2.04
C THR A 81 3.74 20.67 -2.62
N ARG A 82 3.26 21.01 -3.83
CA ARG A 82 3.60 22.28 -4.48
C ARG A 82 2.77 23.45 -3.96
N SER A 83 1.50 23.20 -3.67
CA SER A 83 0.55 24.15 -3.11
C SER A 83 -0.45 23.39 -2.24
N GLU A 84 -1.15 24.11 -1.37
CA GLU A 84 -2.23 23.54 -0.57
C GLU A 84 -3.47 23.22 -1.44
N PRO A 85 -4.27 22.20 -1.07
CA PRO A 85 -4.03 21.29 0.05
C PRO A 85 -2.91 20.28 -0.25
N PHE A 86 -2.09 19.97 0.77
CA PHE A 86 -1.06 18.93 0.64
C PHE A 86 -1.69 17.55 0.75
N LEU A 87 -1.44 16.67 -0.23
CA LEU A 87 -2.15 15.40 -0.35
C LEU A 87 -1.20 14.21 -0.50
N LEU A 88 -1.58 13.10 0.13
CA LEU A 88 -0.99 11.79 -0.06
C LEU A 88 -1.87 10.99 -1.03
N VAL A 89 -1.35 10.61 -2.19
CA VAL A 89 -2.12 9.93 -3.24
C VAL A 89 -1.84 8.43 -3.18
N THR A 90 -2.81 7.65 -2.72
CA THR A 90 -2.70 6.19 -2.55
C THR A 90 -3.78 5.45 -3.33
N GLN A 91 -3.63 4.12 -3.43
CA GLN A 91 -4.69 3.26 -3.95
C GLN A 91 -5.98 3.44 -3.15
N PHE A 92 -7.08 3.69 -3.85
CA PHE A 92 -8.41 3.75 -3.24
C PHE A 92 -8.91 2.35 -2.89
N HIS A 93 -9.35 2.18 -1.65
CA HIS A 93 -10.04 0.98 -1.16
C HIS A 93 -11.38 1.41 -0.58
N GLY A 94 -12.49 1.04 -1.22
CA GLY A 94 -13.82 1.45 -0.82
C GLY A 94 -14.89 1.06 -1.84
N GLU A 95 -16.13 1.46 -1.55
CA GLU A 95 -17.28 1.28 -2.46
C GLU A 95 -17.82 2.65 -2.88
N LYS A 96 -18.21 2.75 -4.16
CA LYS A 96 -18.60 4.00 -4.82
C LYS A 96 -17.48 5.02 -4.65
N ASP A 97 -17.61 5.96 -3.72
CA ASP A 97 -16.62 7.02 -3.45
C ASP A 97 -16.22 7.12 -1.98
N LYS A 98 -16.54 6.10 -1.17
CA LYS A 98 -16.27 6.13 0.28
C LYS A 98 -15.40 4.98 0.71
N SER A 99 -14.22 5.31 1.26
CA SER A 99 -13.41 4.35 2.01
C SER A 99 -14.20 3.73 3.15
N VAL A 100 -14.06 2.41 3.33
CA VAL A 100 -14.71 1.66 4.40
C VAL A 100 -13.63 1.29 5.41
N THR A 101 -13.63 1.95 6.56
CA THR A 101 -12.78 1.58 7.69
C THR A 101 -13.41 0.43 8.48
N LEU A 102 -12.60 -0.32 9.21
CA LEU A 102 -13.08 -1.36 10.13
C LEU A 102 -14.08 -0.78 11.13
N SER A 103 -13.81 0.39 11.69
CA SER A 103 -14.74 1.06 12.61
C SER A 103 -16.11 1.33 11.98
N ARG A 104 -16.15 1.72 10.69
CA ARG A 104 -17.40 1.99 9.98
C ARG A 104 -18.14 0.71 9.62
N ALA A 105 -17.40 -0.36 9.28
CA ALA A 105 -17.97 -1.67 9.04
C ALA A 105 -18.64 -2.22 10.30
N MET A 106 -17.96 -2.14 11.45
CA MET A 106 -18.50 -2.59 12.75
C MET A 106 -19.79 -1.86 13.16
N ARG A 107 -19.97 -0.59 12.76
CA ARG A 107 -21.19 0.18 13.06
C ARG A 107 -22.37 -0.09 12.14
N LYS A 108 -22.12 -0.64 10.94
CA LYS A 108 -23.13 -0.75 9.88
C LYS A 108 -23.56 -2.19 9.58
N ALA A 109 -22.72 -3.17 9.90
CA ALA A 109 -22.96 -4.55 9.53
C ALA A 109 -22.35 -5.50 10.57
N GLU A 110 -23.00 -6.65 10.74
CA GLU A 110 -22.39 -7.78 11.41
C GLU A 110 -21.36 -8.42 10.47
N LEU A 111 -20.08 -8.27 10.81
CA LEU A 111 -19.01 -8.96 10.12
C LEU A 111 -19.07 -10.45 10.51
N SER A 112 -19.18 -11.33 9.51
CA SER A 112 -19.13 -12.78 9.75
C SER A 112 -17.83 -13.20 10.44
N LYS A 113 -17.84 -14.34 11.16
CA LYS A 113 -16.62 -14.92 11.76
C LYS A 113 -15.51 -15.11 10.73
N LYS A 114 -15.86 -15.55 9.51
CA LYS A 114 -14.90 -15.70 8.40
C LYS A 114 -14.26 -14.35 8.03
N SER A 115 -15.07 -13.28 7.91
CA SER A 115 -14.58 -11.93 7.62
C SER A 115 -13.63 -11.42 8.70
N TRP A 116 -13.98 -11.62 9.97
CA TRP A 116 -13.12 -11.26 11.11
C TRP A 116 -11.76 -11.95 11.07
N LEU A 117 -11.73 -13.25 10.80
CA LEU A 117 -10.48 -14.01 10.69
C LEU A 117 -9.59 -13.50 9.55
N LEU A 118 -10.19 -13.13 8.41
CA LEU A 118 -9.46 -12.55 7.28
C LEU A 118 -8.88 -11.17 7.61
N ILE A 119 -9.65 -10.32 8.29
CA ILE A 119 -9.20 -8.99 8.73
C ILE A 119 -8.04 -9.14 9.72
N LEU A 120 -8.18 -9.99 10.74
CA LEU A 120 -7.14 -10.23 11.74
C LEU A 120 -5.85 -10.76 11.10
N LYS A 121 -5.97 -11.74 10.20
CA LYS A 121 -4.83 -12.27 9.44
C LYS A 121 -4.15 -11.17 8.60
N GLY A 122 -4.94 -10.28 7.98
CA GLY A 122 -4.42 -9.13 7.25
C GLY A 122 -3.63 -8.17 8.14
N ILE A 123 -4.16 -7.83 9.32
CA ILE A 123 -3.49 -6.97 10.30
C ILE A 123 -2.18 -7.60 10.77
N ILE A 124 -2.19 -8.88 11.15
CA ILE A 124 -0.99 -9.61 11.59
C ILE A 124 0.09 -9.62 10.50
N ASN A 125 -0.31 -9.89 9.25
CA ASN A 125 0.63 -9.89 8.12
C ASN A 125 1.20 -8.49 7.85
N GLY A 126 0.37 -7.45 7.92
CA GLY A 126 0.80 -6.05 7.79
C GLY A 126 1.81 -5.67 8.87
N LEU A 127 1.48 -5.91 10.14
CA LEU A 127 2.37 -5.63 11.28
C LEU A 127 3.66 -6.43 11.21
N SER A 128 3.60 -7.72 10.87
CA SER A 128 4.80 -8.55 10.70
C SER A 128 5.75 -7.94 9.65
N HIS A 129 5.21 -7.44 8.54
CA HIS A 129 6.03 -6.79 7.50
C HIS A 129 6.62 -5.45 7.95
N ILE A 130 5.87 -4.66 8.72
CA ILE A 130 6.37 -3.41 9.34
C ILE A 130 7.49 -3.73 10.33
N HIS A 131 7.27 -4.66 11.26
CA HIS A 131 8.21 -4.99 12.33
C HIS A 131 9.51 -5.62 11.81
N LYS A 132 9.47 -6.35 10.67
CA LYS A 132 10.69 -6.83 9.98
C LYS A 132 11.65 -5.73 9.55
N ARG A 133 11.21 -4.47 9.55
CA ARG A 133 12.03 -3.28 9.25
C ARG A 133 12.34 -2.47 10.50
N ALA A 134 12.12 -3.03 11.70
CA ALA A 134 12.28 -2.35 12.99
C ALA A 134 11.45 -1.05 13.11
N ILE A 135 10.30 -0.99 12.43
CA ILE A 135 9.38 0.14 12.51
C ILE A 135 8.22 -0.25 13.43
N LEU A 136 7.76 0.68 14.25
CA LEU A 136 6.53 0.56 15.03
C LEU A 136 5.43 1.38 14.35
N HIS A 137 4.23 0.81 14.20
CA HIS A 137 3.11 1.55 13.58
C HIS A 137 2.61 2.69 14.48
N ASN A 138 2.64 2.51 15.80
CA ASN A 138 2.26 3.46 16.86
C ASN A 138 0.80 3.97 16.88
N ASP A 139 0.04 3.87 15.79
CA ASP A 139 -1.38 4.30 15.74
C ASP A 139 -2.31 3.20 15.20
N LEU A 140 -2.14 1.96 15.66
CA LEU A 140 -2.99 0.85 15.20
C LEU A 140 -4.37 0.95 15.85
N LYS A 141 -5.35 1.44 15.09
CA LYS A 141 -6.75 1.57 15.51
C LYS A 141 -7.71 1.22 14.38
N ALA A 142 -8.97 0.94 14.71
CA ALA A 142 -10.00 0.54 13.74
C ALA A 142 -10.26 1.56 12.63
N ASN A 143 -9.94 2.84 12.83
CA ASN A 143 -10.02 3.88 11.78
C ASN A 143 -8.88 3.79 10.75
N ASN A 144 -7.74 3.22 11.12
CA ASN A 144 -6.56 3.08 10.26
C ASN A 144 -6.51 1.73 9.53
N VAL A 145 -7.51 0.88 9.74
CA VAL A 145 -7.70 -0.36 8.99
C VAL A 145 -8.76 -0.11 7.91
N VAL A 146 -8.33 -0.05 6.66
CA VAL A 146 -9.22 0.11 5.50
C VAL A 146 -9.54 -1.27 4.91
N LEU A 147 -10.81 -1.52 4.65
CA LEU A 147 -11.32 -2.77 4.12
C LEU A 147 -11.56 -2.65 2.62
N GLU A 148 -11.28 -3.73 1.89
CA GLU A 148 -11.67 -3.91 0.50
C GLU A 148 -12.66 -5.07 0.42
N LYS A 149 -13.72 -4.92 -0.37
CA LYS A 149 -14.66 -6.02 -0.62
C LYS A 149 -13.93 -7.14 -1.35
N GLU A 150 -14.15 -8.36 -0.91
CA GLU A 150 -13.66 -9.53 -1.63
C GLU A 150 -14.26 -9.49 -3.04
N LYS A 151 -13.40 -9.34 -4.04
CA LYS A 151 -13.84 -9.40 -5.44
C LYS A 151 -14.17 -10.86 -5.71
N GLU A 152 -15.42 -11.13 -6.06
CA GLU A 152 -15.81 -12.41 -6.65
C GLU A 152 -14.85 -12.67 -7.81
N SER A 153 -13.99 -13.67 -7.64
CA SER A 153 -13.23 -14.20 -8.76
C SER A 153 -14.26 -14.73 -9.74
N LEU A 154 -14.41 -14.08 -10.90
CA LEU A 154 -15.11 -14.63 -12.05
C LEU A 154 -14.58 -16.06 -12.23
N SER A 155 -15.43 -17.03 -11.89
CA SER A 155 -15.22 -18.47 -12.04
C SER A 155 -15.18 -18.85 -13.50
#